data_AF-M0P0F6-F1
#
_entry.id   AF-M0P0F6-F1
#
_cell.length_a   1.000
_cell.length_b   1.000
_cell.length_c   1.000
_cell.angle_alpha   90.00
_cell.angle_beta   90.00
_cell.angle_gamma   90.00
#
_symmetry.space_group_name_H-M   'P 1'
#
loop_
_entity.id
_entity.type
_entity.pdbx_description
1 polymer ?
#
loop_
_entity_poly.entity_id
_entity_poly.type
_entity_poly.pdbx_seq_one_letter_code
_entity_poly.pdbx_strand_id
1 'polypeptide(L)'
;MNHGERGQSEVIGVVLLLAITIGAVAVTVATGSAALGLVTDEARSASVENGMSQLSSQSSLVALGETDARRFDLGSVDGGQLRLDESAGRVEVRIENGTDTTTTYNGSIGTLEYVGDRRTVAMQGGGVWAMEGGRGQMISPPEYHYRGETLTFPIVRLTGAESSPASGTGVVRRTAGGPGGVTETENPLRNGTVVVKVQSDYYEGWYDFFTRRADGTVTKDDANRTTTARLVVPEEVSFDRTLAVSDAGGYSHSGNSDNELSEGDYVEGESFPSPGPLIADQIAAAAADNANGTESCVTPTGFDGCETTGSGTVGSGVYYFGGDAEVTSDLTFDTADGDIVVAVDGDFDIGDNDVAVEDGTNNVTYYINGSLDMQGSPNVSVDSASRNVFYVNGGFLDGSGGDGSPTLEGIVYAPNADVETNGNPTLRGAFVTKSLSTKGKAKVEYDESLRGKEIRITGGAGQNPLTYLHVSENVVEVDFDR
;
A
#
# COMPACT_ATOMS: atom_id res chain seq x y z
N MET A 1 90.02 32.58 39.40
CA MET A 1 88.77 32.25 40.10
C MET A 1 87.79 31.70 39.07
N ASN A 2 87.41 30.44 39.26
CA ASN A 2 86.32 29.62 38.71
C ASN A 2 85.98 29.61 37.20
N HIS A 3 86.34 28.48 36.57
CA HIS A 3 85.66 27.91 35.41
C HIS A 3 84.47 27.06 35.90
N GLY A 4 83.23 27.41 35.56
CA GLY A 4 82.06 26.71 36.09
C GLY A 4 80.74 26.79 35.32
N GLU A 5 80.70 27.18 34.04
CA GLU A 5 79.41 27.41 33.34
C GLU A 5 79.23 26.74 31.96
N ARG A 6 80.15 25.85 31.51
CA ARG A 6 79.98 25.15 30.21
C ARG A 6 79.36 23.74 30.30
N GLY A 7 79.07 23.24 31.50
CA GLY A 7 78.49 21.90 31.71
C GLY A 7 76.97 21.87 31.98
N GLN A 8 76.28 23.01 32.05
CA GLN A 8 74.85 23.03 32.37
C GLN A 8 73.94 22.98 31.13
N SER A 9 74.38 23.50 29.98
CA SER A 9 73.53 23.55 28.78
C SER A 9 73.28 22.18 28.15
N GLU A 10 74.23 21.25 28.27
CA GLU A 10 74.09 19.87 27.78
C GLU A 10 73.10 19.08 28.66
N VAL A 11 73.17 19.25 29.98
CA VAL A 11 72.25 18.61 30.93
C VAL A 11 70.83 19.16 30.77
N ILE A 12 70.66 20.48 30.62
CA ILE A 12 69.35 21.09 30.37
C ILE A 12 68.77 20.61 29.04
N GLY A 13 69.59 20.50 27.99
CA GLY A 13 69.17 19.99 26.68
C GLY A 13 68.68 18.54 26.73
N VAL A 14 69.38 17.66 27.46
CA VAL A 14 68.97 16.26 27.66
C VAL A 14 67.69 16.16 28.47
N VAL A 15 67.54 16.95 29.54
CA VAL A 15 66.31 16.98 30.36
C VAL A 15 65.12 17.49 29.55
N LEU A 16 65.29 18.52 28.71
CA LEU A 16 64.24 19.04 27.85
C LEU A 16 63.81 18.03 26.78
N LEU A 17 64.77 17.35 26.14
CA LEU A 17 64.47 16.29 25.18
C LEU A 17 63.69 15.15 25.84
N LEU A 18 64.12 14.72 27.04
CA LEU A 18 63.44 13.68 27.80
C LEU A 18 62.01 14.10 28.20
N ALA A 19 61.82 15.35 28.62
CA ALA A 19 60.51 15.88 28.97
C ALA A 19 59.57 15.95 27.75
N ILE A 20 60.09 16.38 26.59
CA ILE A 20 59.33 16.44 25.33
C ILE A 20 59.01 15.03 24.82
N THR A 21 59.93 14.07 24.89
CA THR A 21 59.65 12.69 24.45
C THR A 21 58.64 12.01 25.35
N ILE A 22 58.76 12.16 26.67
CA ILE A 22 57.77 11.63 27.62
C ILE A 22 56.42 12.30 27.39
N GLY A 23 56.39 13.62 27.17
CA GLY A 23 55.16 14.34 26.84
C GLY A 23 54.51 13.86 25.54
N ALA A 24 55.29 13.68 24.48
CA ALA A 24 54.80 13.21 23.18
C ALA A 24 54.28 11.78 23.25
N VAL A 25 54.97 10.88 23.96
CA VAL A 25 54.52 9.50 24.19
C VAL A 25 53.24 9.49 25.02
N ALA A 26 53.16 10.27 26.09
CA ALA A 26 51.98 10.35 26.95
C ALA A 26 50.74 10.83 26.17
N VAL A 27 50.89 11.87 25.34
CA VAL A 27 49.80 12.37 24.48
C VAL A 27 49.39 11.30 23.47
N THR A 28 50.36 10.66 22.81
CA THR A 28 50.09 9.61 21.81
C THR A 28 49.34 8.42 22.43
N VAL A 29 49.75 7.97 23.62
CA VAL A 29 49.11 6.87 24.33
C VAL A 29 47.69 7.25 24.75
N ALA A 30 47.49 8.46 25.28
CA ALA A 30 46.15 8.92 25.68
C ALA A 30 45.18 8.98 24.48
N THR A 31 45.62 9.58 23.37
CA THR A 31 44.81 9.63 22.13
C THR A 31 44.60 8.24 21.54
N GLY A 32 45.62 7.38 21.55
CA GLY A 32 45.54 6.00 21.09
C GLY A 32 44.55 5.16 21.90
N SER A 33 44.52 5.31 23.23
CA SER A 33 43.57 4.62 24.10
C SER A 33 42.12 5.04 23.86
N ALA A 34 41.88 6.34 23.64
CA ALA A 34 40.54 6.84 23.34
C ALA A 34 40.07 6.33 21.96
N ALA A 35 40.94 6.39 20.94
CA ALA A 35 40.62 5.88 19.61
C ALA A 35 40.38 4.36 19.61
N LEU A 36 41.18 3.60 20.35
CA LEU A 36 41.03 2.14 20.47
C LEU A 36 39.73 1.76 21.17
N GLY A 37 39.31 2.50 22.21
CA GLY A 37 38.01 2.29 22.86
C GLY A 37 36.86 2.40 21.86
N LEU A 38 36.81 3.47 21.08
CA LEU A 38 35.77 3.70 20.07
C LEU A 38 35.71 2.58 19.01
N VAL A 39 36.86 2.08 18.55
CA VAL A 39 36.94 0.97 17.59
C VAL A 39 36.51 -0.34 18.23
N THR A 40 36.83 -0.56 19.50
CA THR A 40 36.45 -1.78 20.23
C THR A 40 34.93 -1.82 20.44
N ASP A 41 34.30 -0.70 20.76
CA ASP A 41 32.86 -0.62 20.97
C ASP A 41 32.08 -0.83 19.67
N GLU A 42 32.54 -0.23 18.56
CA GLU A 42 31.97 -0.46 17.22
C GLU A 42 32.06 -1.93 16.81
N ALA A 43 33.24 -2.55 17.00
CA ALA A 43 33.45 -3.95 16.67
C ALA A 43 32.57 -4.90 17.50
N ARG A 44 32.27 -4.54 18.76
CA ARG A 44 31.36 -5.30 19.63
C ARG A 44 29.92 -5.20 19.16
N SER A 45 29.42 -4.00 18.90
CA SER A 45 28.06 -3.81 18.36
C SER A 45 27.89 -4.55 17.04
N ALA A 46 28.85 -4.47 16.12
CA ALA A 46 28.83 -5.22 14.86
C ALA A 46 28.85 -6.75 15.07
N SER A 47 29.58 -7.25 16.07
CA SER A 47 29.57 -8.68 16.42
C SER A 47 28.18 -9.13 16.89
N VAL A 48 27.55 -8.35 17.77
CA VAL A 48 26.20 -8.65 18.28
C VAL A 48 25.16 -8.54 17.17
N GLU A 49 25.26 -7.58 16.24
CA GLU A 49 24.38 -7.49 15.07
C GLU A 49 24.43 -8.74 14.20
N ASN A 50 25.63 -9.24 13.91
CA ASN A 50 25.82 -10.47 13.14
C ASN A 50 25.26 -11.68 13.91
N GLY A 51 25.55 -11.77 15.21
CA GLY A 51 25.03 -12.84 16.08
C GLY A 51 23.51 -12.83 16.17
N MET A 52 22.88 -11.66 16.33
CA MET A 52 21.43 -11.50 16.35
C MET A 52 20.81 -11.81 14.99
N SER A 53 21.44 -11.43 13.88
CA SER A 53 20.96 -11.78 12.54
C SER A 53 21.00 -13.28 12.31
N GLN A 54 22.06 -13.95 12.78
CA GLN A 54 22.15 -15.41 12.76
C GLN A 54 21.08 -16.05 13.66
N LEU A 55 20.87 -15.53 14.88
CA LEU A 55 19.83 -16.02 15.78
C LEU A 55 18.43 -15.85 15.16
N SER A 56 18.15 -14.70 14.53
CA SER A 56 16.89 -14.45 13.79
C SER A 56 16.67 -15.49 12.69
N SER A 57 17.69 -15.72 11.86
CA SER A 57 17.63 -16.75 10.82
C SER A 57 17.40 -18.15 11.41
N GLN A 58 18.12 -18.54 12.46
CA GLN A 58 17.92 -19.85 13.10
C GLN A 58 16.53 -19.96 13.75
N SER A 59 16.01 -18.88 14.32
CA SER A 59 14.69 -18.82 14.95
C SER A 59 13.59 -19.01 13.90
N SER A 60 13.76 -18.45 12.70
CA SER A 60 12.86 -18.69 11.55
C SER A 60 12.85 -20.18 11.14
N LEU A 61 14.02 -20.83 11.02
CA LEU A 61 14.10 -22.26 10.68
C LEU A 61 13.46 -23.17 11.75
N VAL A 62 13.64 -22.82 13.03
CA VAL A 62 13.06 -23.55 14.17
C VAL A 62 11.54 -23.33 14.24
N ALA A 63 11.08 -22.09 14.01
CA ALA A 63 9.67 -21.72 13.91
C ALA A 63 8.95 -22.49 12.80
N LEU A 64 9.56 -22.60 11.62
CA LEU A 64 9.03 -23.32 10.47
C LEU A 64 9.11 -24.84 10.60
N GLY A 65 9.70 -25.36 11.69
CA GLY A 65 9.69 -26.78 12.03
C GLY A 65 10.76 -27.64 11.35
N GLU A 66 11.82 -27.03 10.80
CA GLU A 66 12.94 -27.80 10.22
C GLU A 66 13.85 -28.43 11.30
N THR A 67 13.87 -27.87 12.51
CA THR A 67 14.62 -28.42 13.66
C THR A 67 14.01 -27.96 14.98
N ASP A 68 14.01 -28.82 16.01
CA ASP A 68 13.40 -28.50 17.33
C ASP A 68 14.22 -27.50 18.17
N ALA A 69 15.53 -27.42 17.95
CA ALA A 69 16.44 -26.55 18.69
C ALA A 69 17.71 -26.21 17.91
N ARG A 70 18.25 -25.00 18.12
CA ARG A 70 19.54 -24.56 17.56
C ARG A 70 20.35 -23.81 18.61
N ARG A 71 21.68 -23.93 18.57
CA ARG A 71 22.56 -23.08 19.38
C ARG A 71 22.81 -21.76 18.69
N PHE A 72 22.97 -20.71 19.48
CA PHE A 72 23.38 -19.39 19.02
C PHE A 72 24.55 -18.87 19.87
N ASP A 73 25.29 -17.92 19.29
CA ASP A 73 26.39 -17.22 19.92
C ASP A 73 26.35 -15.76 19.43
N LEU A 74 26.09 -14.83 20.36
CA LEU A 74 26.07 -13.40 20.10
C LEU A 74 27.47 -12.75 20.19
N GLY A 75 28.50 -13.54 20.50
CA GLY A 75 29.85 -13.08 20.80
C GLY A 75 29.99 -12.59 22.25
N SER A 76 31.07 -11.84 22.52
CA SER A 76 31.29 -11.24 23.83
C SER A 76 30.32 -10.07 24.03
N VAL A 77 29.47 -10.20 25.05
CA VAL A 77 28.54 -9.16 25.51
C VAL A 77 29.12 -8.32 26.65
N ASP A 78 30.41 -8.54 26.99
CA ASP A 78 31.17 -7.85 28.04
C ASP A 78 31.42 -6.38 27.63
N GLY A 79 30.44 -5.53 27.88
CA GLY A 79 30.43 -4.13 27.46
C GLY A 79 29.04 -3.55 27.23
N GLY A 80 28.00 -4.37 27.34
CA GLY A 80 26.61 -3.92 27.30
C GLY A 80 25.72 -4.79 28.18
N GLN A 81 24.42 -4.55 28.13
CA GLN A 81 23.43 -5.33 28.86
C GLN A 81 22.47 -6.02 27.89
N LEU A 82 22.33 -7.34 28.04
CA LEU A 82 21.25 -8.10 27.39
C LEU A 82 19.98 -8.05 28.23
N ARG A 83 18.84 -7.85 27.57
CA ARG A 83 17.51 -7.84 28.19
C ARG A 83 16.50 -8.53 27.30
N LEU A 84 15.74 -9.47 27.85
CA LEU A 84 14.59 -10.06 27.19
C LEU A 84 13.31 -9.52 27.84
N ASP A 85 12.45 -8.93 27.03
CA ASP A 85 11.14 -8.41 27.44
C ASP A 85 10.04 -9.01 26.58
N GLU A 86 9.31 -9.97 27.14
CA GLU A 86 8.23 -10.70 26.43
C GLU A 86 6.99 -9.84 26.16
N SER A 87 6.87 -8.70 26.85
CA SER A 87 5.75 -7.77 26.72
C SER A 87 6.02 -6.66 25.71
N ALA A 88 7.29 -6.47 25.34
CA ALA A 88 7.71 -5.46 24.39
C ALA A 88 7.32 -5.83 22.95
N GLY A 89 6.91 -4.82 22.19
CA GLY A 89 6.46 -5.00 20.82
C GLY A 89 5.09 -5.68 20.74
N ARG A 90 4.17 -5.12 19.96
CA ARG A 90 2.86 -5.73 19.70
C ARG A 90 2.54 -5.69 18.22
N VAL A 91 2.05 -6.81 17.70
CA VAL A 91 1.51 -6.91 16.35
C VAL A 91 0.02 -7.16 16.44
N GLU A 92 -0.73 -6.41 15.64
CA GLU A 92 -2.15 -6.61 15.40
C GLU A 92 -2.38 -6.78 13.90
N VAL A 93 -3.07 -7.86 13.53
CA VAL A 93 -3.56 -8.10 12.17
C VAL A 93 -5.08 -8.18 12.27
N ARG A 94 -5.77 -7.31 11.54
CA ARG A 94 -7.23 -7.25 11.54
C ARG A 94 -7.77 -6.91 10.15
N ILE A 95 -9.01 -7.30 9.91
CA ILE A 95 -9.75 -7.07 8.68
C ILE A 95 -10.86 -6.07 9.00
N GLU A 96 -10.85 -4.93 8.32
CA GLU A 96 -11.89 -3.89 8.40
C GLU A 96 -12.89 -4.05 7.25
N ASN A 97 -14.18 -4.20 7.58
CA ASN A 97 -15.29 -4.28 6.64
C ASN A 97 -16.35 -3.24 7.02
N GLY A 98 -16.20 -2.00 6.54
CA GLY A 98 -17.06 -0.89 6.96
C GLY A 98 -16.96 -0.65 8.48
N THR A 99 -18.03 -0.92 9.22
CA THR A 99 -18.05 -0.81 10.70
C THR A 99 -17.56 -2.07 11.41
N ASP A 100 -17.48 -3.19 10.70
CA ASP A 100 -17.08 -4.47 11.28
C ASP A 100 -15.56 -4.62 11.27
N THR A 101 -15.02 -5.18 12.36
CA THR A 101 -13.58 -5.46 12.48
C THR A 101 -13.38 -6.86 13.02
N THR A 102 -12.67 -7.69 12.26
CA THR A 102 -12.28 -9.04 12.68
C THR A 102 -10.79 -9.08 12.97
N THR A 103 -10.40 -9.44 14.19
CA THR A 103 -8.99 -9.55 14.57
C THR A 103 -8.46 -10.95 14.29
N THR A 104 -7.57 -11.07 13.31
CA THR A 104 -6.86 -12.30 12.96
C THR A 104 -5.76 -12.62 13.97
N TYR A 105 -5.01 -11.63 14.41
CA TYR A 105 -3.96 -11.77 15.42
C TYR A 105 -3.83 -10.51 16.26
N ASN A 106 -3.62 -10.65 17.56
CA ASN A 106 -3.24 -9.53 18.42
C ASN A 106 -2.43 -10.02 19.61
N GLY A 107 -1.12 -9.79 19.60
CA GLY A 107 -0.21 -10.35 20.58
C GLY A 107 1.09 -9.57 20.72
N SER A 108 1.73 -9.70 21.89
CA SER A 108 3.09 -9.23 22.07
C SER A 108 4.07 -10.18 21.38
N ILE A 109 5.10 -9.62 20.75
CA ILE A 109 6.09 -10.38 19.98
C ILE A 109 7.41 -10.56 20.74
N GLY A 110 7.61 -9.83 21.83
CA GLY A 110 8.82 -9.87 22.63
C GLY A 110 10.01 -9.19 21.94
N THR A 111 10.92 -8.69 22.75
CA THR A 111 12.17 -8.06 22.28
C THR A 111 13.34 -8.61 23.07
N LEU A 112 14.33 -9.16 22.37
CA LEU A 112 15.66 -9.40 22.92
C LEU A 112 16.55 -8.23 22.53
N GLU A 113 17.06 -7.50 23.50
CA GLU A 113 17.77 -6.24 23.33
C GLU A 113 19.18 -6.31 23.91
N TYR A 114 20.17 -5.86 23.16
CA TYR A 114 21.52 -5.58 23.61
C TYR A 114 21.74 -4.07 23.65
N VAL A 115 21.89 -3.51 24.85
CA VAL A 115 22.17 -2.09 25.06
C VAL A 115 23.67 -1.90 25.22
N GLY A 116 24.33 -1.37 24.18
CA GLY A 116 25.71 -0.90 24.24
C GLY A 116 25.79 0.60 24.50
N ASP A 117 27.01 1.15 24.55
CA ASP A 117 27.25 2.56 24.91
C ASP A 117 26.70 3.58 23.89
N ARG A 118 26.65 3.22 22.61
CA ARG A 118 26.22 4.11 21.51
C ARG A 118 25.04 3.61 20.71
N ARG A 119 24.83 2.30 20.72
CA ARG A 119 23.94 1.61 19.81
C ARG A 119 23.26 0.48 20.55
N THR A 120 21.94 0.42 20.36
CA THR A 120 21.12 -0.68 20.87
C THR A 120 20.76 -1.58 19.70
N VAL A 121 20.95 -2.89 19.84
CA VAL A 121 20.59 -3.89 18.83
C VAL A 121 19.47 -4.74 19.41
N ALA A 122 18.38 -4.90 18.68
CA ALA A 122 17.24 -5.68 19.13
C ALA A 122 16.75 -6.66 18.09
N MET A 123 16.43 -7.87 18.54
CA MET A 123 15.68 -8.85 17.78
C MET A 123 14.22 -8.80 18.20
N GLN A 124 13.32 -8.59 17.24
CA GLN A 124 11.88 -8.47 17.48
C GLN A 124 11.10 -8.89 16.24
N GLY A 125 10.06 -9.72 16.41
CA GLY A 125 9.15 -10.12 15.33
C GLY A 125 9.81 -10.91 14.20
N GLY A 126 10.96 -11.52 14.47
CA GLY A 126 11.80 -12.20 13.48
C GLY A 126 12.80 -11.28 12.76
N GLY A 127 12.69 -9.97 12.89
CA GLY A 127 13.65 -9.00 12.35
C GLY A 127 14.73 -8.61 13.36
N VAL A 128 15.79 -7.96 12.86
CA VAL A 128 16.85 -7.36 13.67
C VAL A 128 16.91 -5.86 13.37
N TRP A 129 16.89 -5.08 14.44
CA TRP A 129 16.78 -3.63 14.42
C TRP A 129 17.95 -3.04 15.19
N ALA A 130 18.40 -1.86 14.78
CA ALA A 130 19.36 -1.08 15.53
C ALA A 130 18.80 0.30 15.82
N MET A 131 19.06 0.81 17.01
CA MET A 131 18.72 2.17 17.41
C MET A 131 20.02 2.95 17.65
N GLU A 132 20.19 4.03 16.89
CA GLU A 132 21.31 4.94 17.01
C GLU A 132 20.83 6.38 16.83
N GLY A 133 21.24 7.29 17.72
CA GLY A 133 20.81 8.69 17.66
C GLY A 133 19.30 8.90 17.82
N GLY A 134 18.59 7.92 18.41
CA GLY A 134 17.13 7.95 18.59
C GLY A 134 16.31 7.51 17.38
N ARG A 135 16.95 7.06 16.29
CA ARG A 135 16.28 6.54 15.09
C ARG A 135 16.46 5.03 14.97
N GLY A 136 15.37 4.30 14.75
CA GLY A 136 15.38 2.85 14.49
C GLY A 136 15.73 2.56 13.03
N GLN A 137 16.62 1.60 12.79
CA GLN A 137 17.03 1.14 11.46
C GLN A 137 16.93 -0.38 11.37
N MET A 138 16.55 -0.88 10.19
CA MET A 138 16.51 -2.32 9.91
C MET A 138 17.90 -2.85 9.57
N ILE A 139 18.33 -3.91 10.25
CA ILE A 139 19.56 -4.66 9.97
C ILE A 139 19.24 -5.93 9.19
N SER A 140 18.27 -6.70 9.69
CA SER A 140 17.74 -7.89 9.03
C SER A 140 16.22 -7.81 8.98
N PRO A 141 15.60 -8.03 7.82
CA PRO A 141 14.15 -7.96 7.70
C PRO A 141 13.48 -9.12 8.46
N PRO A 142 12.27 -8.91 9.00
CA PRO A 142 11.40 -10.00 9.42
C PRO A 142 10.83 -10.75 8.20
N GLU A 143 10.25 -11.91 8.46
CA GLU A 143 9.53 -12.68 7.45
C GLU A 143 8.19 -12.01 7.12
N TYR A 144 8.06 -11.50 5.90
CA TYR A 144 6.83 -10.92 5.37
C TYR A 144 6.83 -11.11 3.84
N HIS A 145 5.89 -11.92 3.37
CA HIS A 145 5.81 -12.28 1.96
C HIS A 145 4.50 -11.80 1.38
N TYR A 146 4.56 -10.66 0.70
CA TYR A 146 3.49 -10.17 -0.15
C TYR A 146 3.88 -10.37 -1.61
N ARG A 147 3.09 -11.15 -2.36
CA ARG A 147 3.29 -11.42 -3.80
C ARG A 147 1.97 -11.64 -4.50
N GLY A 148 1.76 -10.97 -5.63
CA GLY A 148 0.51 -11.04 -6.40
C GLY A 148 -0.63 -10.43 -5.59
N GLU A 149 -1.37 -11.28 -4.89
CA GLU A 149 -2.45 -10.87 -3.98
C GLU A 149 -2.47 -11.76 -2.73
N THR A 150 -1.32 -12.33 -2.36
CA THR A 150 -1.17 -13.21 -1.20
C THR A 150 -0.20 -12.61 -0.20
N LEU A 151 -0.66 -12.43 1.04
CA LEU A 151 0.16 -12.10 2.20
C LEU A 151 0.36 -13.34 3.05
N THR A 152 1.61 -13.76 3.19
CA THR A 152 2.04 -14.71 4.22
C THR A 152 2.87 -13.99 5.27
N PHE A 153 2.37 -13.96 6.50
CA PHE A 153 3.01 -13.27 7.62
C PHE A 153 3.19 -14.22 8.83
N PRO A 154 4.36 -14.88 8.92
CA PRO A 154 4.70 -15.68 10.08
C PRO A 154 5.28 -14.80 11.20
N ILE A 155 4.49 -14.58 12.23
CA ILE A 155 4.85 -13.75 13.39
C ILE A 155 5.69 -14.60 14.34
N VAL A 156 6.94 -14.18 14.58
CA VAL A 156 7.82 -14.81 15.57
C VAL A 156 7.66 -14.11 16.91
N ARG A 157 7.31 -14.86 17.95
CA ARG A 157 7.20 -14.40 19.33
C ARG A 157 8.33 -14.96 20.19
N LEU A 158 9.08 -14.09 20.85
CA LEU A 158 10.18 -14.44 21.74
C LEU A 158 9.69 -14.60 23.19
N THR A 159 10.09 -15.69 23.83
CA THR A 159 9.90 -15.97 25.26
C THR A 159 11.19 -16.50 25.88
N GLY A 160 11.32 -16.51 27.20
CA GLY A 160 12.49 -17.06 27.86
C GLY A 160 12.39 -17.08 29.38
N ALA A 161 13.21 -17.93 30.01
CA ALA A 161 13.22 -18.08 31.46
C ALA A 161 13.91 -16.91 32.19
N GLU A 162 14.81 -16.20 31.50
CA GLU A 162 15.64 -15.13 32.06
C GLU A 162 15.40 -13.82 31.31
N SER A 163 15.12 -12.74 32.04
CA SER A 163 14.91 -11.41 31.47
C SER A 163 16.20 -10.58 31.35
N SER A 164 17.30 -11.01 31.95
CA SER A 164 18.60 -10.32 31.93
C SER A 164 19.74 -11.33 31.97
N PRO A 165 20.02 -12.01 30.85
CA PRO A 165 21.04 -13.05 30.78
C PRO A 165 22.45 -12.46 30.88
N ALA A 166 23.35 -13.23 31.49
CA ALA A 166 24.76 -12.85 31.64
C ALA A 166 25.65 -13.35 30.48
N SER A 167 25.21 -14.38 29.76
CA SER A 167 25.92 -14.94 28.59
C SER A 167 25.26 -14.51 27.27
N GLY A 168 26.08 -14.36 26.23
CA GLY A 168 25.62 -14.21 24.84
C GLY A 168 25.39 -15.54 24.11
N THR A 169 25.62 -16.68 24.77
CA THR A 169 25.44 -18.02 24.19
C THR A 169 24.21 -18.71 24.77
N GLY A 170 23.58 -19.56 23.97
CA GLY A 170 22.42 -20.31 24.43
C GLY A 170 21.82 -21.23 23.38
N VAL A 171 20.61 -21.70 23.66
CA VAL A 171 19.80 -22.53 22.78
C VAL A 171 18.48 -21.84 22.53
N VAL A 172 18.09 -21.78 21.27
CA VAL A 172 16.76 -21.39 20.83
C VAL A 172 15.94 -22.65 20.55
N ARG A 173 14.73 -22.74 21.10
CA ARG A 173 13.85 -23.91 20.97
C ARG A 173 12.47 -23.50 20.49
N ARG A 174 11.86 -24.37 19.69
CA ARG A 174 10.44 -24.22 19.36
C ARG A 174 9.62 -24.62 20.57
N THR A 175 8.74 -23.74 21.03
CA THR A 175 7.71 -24.16 21.97
C THR A 175 6.55 -24.76 21.18
N ALA A 176 6.24 -26.04 21.42
CA ALA A 176 5.08 -26.69 20.82
C ALA A 176 3.79 -26.14 21.46
N GLY A 177 3.38 -24.94 21.04
CA GLY A 177 2.05 -24.40 21.26
C GLY A 177 1.28 -24.46 19.93
N GLY A 178 0.05 -24.99 19.95
CA GLY A 178 -0.87 -24.83 18.82
C GLY A 178 -1.14 -23.35 18.52
N PRO A 179 -1.86 -23.02 17.43
CA PRO A 179 -2.14 -21.64 17.01
C PRO A 179 -3.08 -20.93 18.02
N GLY A 180 -2.57 -20.63 19.21
CA GLY A 180 -3.37 -20.09 20.32
C GLY A 180 -3.66 -18.60 20.17
N GLY A 181 -2.90 -17.89 19.33
CA GLY A 181 -3.06 -16.46 19.10
C GLY A 181 -3.63 -16.07 17.73
N VAL A 182 -3.85 -17.02 16.81
CA VAL A 182 -4.30 -16.73 15.44
C VAL A 182 -5.71 -17.27 15.21
N THR A 183 -6.63 -16.38 14.85
CA THR A 183 -7.96 -16.74 14.37
C THR A 183 -7.85 -17.13 12.89
N GLU A 184 -8.35 -18.32 12.53
CA GLU A 184 -8.41 -18.73 11.12
C GLU A 184 -9.20 -17.70 10.30
N THR A 185 -8.65 -17.34 9.15
CA THR A 185 -9.25 -16.38 8.23
C THR A 185 -9.78 -17.12 7.02
N GLU A 186 -11.00 -16.79 6.60
CA GLU A 186 -11.57 -17.32 5.36
C GLU A 186 -10.72 -16.90 4.16
N ASN A 187 -10.40 -17.86 3.30
CA ASN A 187 -9.58 -17.64 2.12
C ASN A 187 -10.31 -18.25 0.91
N PRO A 188 -10.44 -17.53 -0.22
CA PRO A 188 -10.04 -16.13 -0.44
C PRO A 188 -10.88 -15.14 0.40
N LEU A 189 -10.27 -14.02 0.76
CA LEU A 189 -10.97 -12.87 1.33
C LEU A 189 -11.95 -12.32 0.28
N ARG A 190 -13.14 -11.88 0.74
CA ARG A 190 -14.22 -11.42 -0.14
C ARG A 190 -14.32 -9.91 -0.26
N ASN A 191 -13.99 -9.20 0.81
CA ASN A 191 -14.01 -7.75 0.89
C ASN A 191 -13.16 -7.29 2.07
N GLY A 192 -12.93 -5.97 2.14
CA GLY A 192 -12.34 -5.30 3.29
C GLY A 192 -10.93 -4.77 3.10
N THR A 193 -10.38 -4.26 4.19
CA THR A 193 -8.99 -3.82 4.27
C THR A 193 -8.28 -4.60 5.36
N VAL A 194 -7.21 -5.29 4.99
CA VAL A 194 -6.32 -5.93 5.94
C VAL A 194 -5.35 -4.89 6.47
N VAL A 195 -5.39 -4.70 7.79
CA VAL A 195 -4.56 -3.76 8.53
C VAL A 195 -3.55 -4.54 9.35
N VAL A 196 -2.26 -4.32 9.05
CA VAL A 196 -1.14 -4.83 9.84
C VAL A 196 -0.55 -3.67 10.63
N LYS A 197 -0.76 -3.68 11.95
CA LYS A 197 -0.30 -2.64 12.87
C LYS A 197 0.79 -3.19 13.78
N VAL A 198 1.91 -2.47 13.88
CA VAL A 198 3.03 -2.79 14.75
C VAL A 198 3.27 -1.63 15.71
N GLN A 199 3.19 -1.90 17.01
CA GLN A 199 3.58 -0.96 18.06
C GLN A 199 4.93 -1.39 18.62
N SER A 200 5.94 -0.51 18.52
CA SER A 200 7.31 -0.84 18.94
C SER A 200 8.16 0.41 19.11
N ASP A 201 9.18 0.35 19.97
CA ASP A 201 10.24 1.37 20.02
C ASP A 201 11.02 1.46 18.70
N TYR A 202 10.99 0.41 17.88
CA TYR A 202 11.62 0.32 16.56
C TYR A 202 10.64 0.62 15.41
N TYR A 203 9.51 1.29 15.68
CA TYR A 203 8.45 1.53 14.68
C TYR A 203 8.94 2.20 13.39
N GLU A 204 9.95 3.08 13.43
CA GLU A 204 10.53 3.68 12.23
C GLU A 204 11.23 2.66 11.33
N GLY A 205 11.88 1.65 11.93
CA GLY A 205 12.45 0.53 11.18
C GLY A 205 11.35 -0.32 10.53
N TRP A 206 10.25 -0.57 11.25
CA TRP A 206 9.07 -1.24 10.71
C TRP A 206 8.40 -0.43 9.58
N TYR A 207 8.40 0.90 9.69
CA TYR A 207 7.89 1.80 8.65
C TYR A 207 8.74 1.68 7.39
N ASP A 208 10.05 1.85 7.50
CA ASP A 208 10.98 1.71 6.37
C ASP A 208 10.89 0.31 5.73
N PHE A 209 10.68 -0.74 6.53
CA PHE A 209 10.46 -2.09 6.05
C PHE A 209 9.18 -2.22 5.23
N PHE A 210 8.03 -1.84 5.79
CA PHE A 210 6.76 -1.95 5.07
C PHE A 210 6.76 -1.07 3.84
N THR A 211 7.26 0.17 3.87
CA THR A 211 7.31 1.03 2.68
C THR A 211 8.13 0.43 1.53
N ARG A 212 9.12 -0.43 1.82
CA ARG A 212 9.93 -1.10 0.78
C ARG A 212 9.35 -2.44 0.32
N ARG A 213 8.42 -3.03 1.06
CA ARG A 213 8.08 -4.47 0.96
C ARG A 213 6.59 -4.76 0.92
N ALA A 214 5.81 -3.99 1.67
CA ALA A 214 4.38 -3.90 1.49
C ALA A 214 4.17 -2.83 0.42
N ASP A 215 3.73 -3.23 -0.76
CA ASP A 215 3.42 -2.26 -1.82
C ASP A 215 2.28 -1.30 -1.39
N GLY A 216 1.61 -1.57 -0.25
CA GLY A 216 0.52 -0.84 0.43
C GLY A 216 0.76 0.59 0.91
N THR A 217 -0.34 1.26 1.29
CA THR A 217 -0.29 2.51 2.06
C THR A 217 0.24 2.22 3.46
N VAL A 218 1.41 2.78 3.77
CA VAL A 218 2.06 2.65 5.07
C VAL A 218 2.08 4.00 5.77
N THR A 219 1.56 4.04 6.99
CA THR A 219 1.60 5.23 7.85
C THR A 219 2.32 4.94 9.15
N LYS A 220 2.81 6.01 9.79
CA LYS A 220 3.37 5.95 11.14
C LYS A 220 2.72 7.01 12.02
N ASP A 221 2.66 6.71 13.31
CA ASP A 221 2.23 7.60 14.38
C ASP A 221 3.35 7.64 15.43
N ASP A 222 4.10 8.74 15.43
CA ASP A 222 5.27 8.92 16.29
C ASP A 222 4.86 9.06 17.78
N ALA A 223 3.64 9.56 18.07
CA ALA A 223 3.16 9.75 19.45
C ALA A 223 2.83 8.41 20.11
N ASN A 224 2.25 7.48 19.35
CA ASN A 224 1.92 6.13 19.81
C ASN A 224 3.03 5.10 19.52
N ARG A 225 4.08 5.50 18.78
CA ARG A 225 5.16 4.62 18.27
C ARG A 225 4.60 3.43 17.51
N THR A 226 3.74 3.72 16.55
CA THR A 226 3.08 2.68 15.74
C THR A 226 3.30 2.87 14.25
N THR A 227 3.40 1.76 13.54
CA THR A 227 3.43 1.69 12.08
C THR A 227 2.26 0.84 11.60
N THR A 228 1.56 1.29 10.56
CA THR A 228 0.37 0.62 10.03
C THR A 228 0.51 0.44 8.52
N ALA A 229 0.44 -0.79 8.03
CA ALA A 229 0.31 -1.13 6.62
C ALA A 229 -1.13 -1.54 6.30
N ARG A 230 -1.68 -1.05 5.19
CA ARG A 230 -3.04 -1.34 4.72
C ARG A 230 -2.98 -2.01 3.34
N LEU A 231 -3.68 -3.13 3.21
CA LEU A 231 -3.85 -3.88 1.96
C LEU A 231 -5.35 -4.05 1.68
N VAL A 232 -5.78 -3.78 0.46
CA VAL A 232 -7.22 -3.76 0.12
C VAL A 232 -7.60 -5.06 -0.58
N VAL A 233 -8.63 -5.71 -0.07
CA VAL A 233 -9.19 -6.92 -0.69
C VAL A 233 -9.94 -6.50 -1.95
N PRO A 234 -9.59 -7.04 -3.13
CA PRO A 234 -10.39 -6.85 -4.34
C PRO A 234 -11.82 -7.25 -4.13
N GLU A 235 -12.71 -6.37 -4.54
CA GLU A 235 -14.11 -6.65 -4.76
C GLU A 235 -14.36 -6.53 -6.26
N GLU A 236 -14.94 -7.58 -6.83
CA GLU A 236 -15.25 -7.70 -8.24
C GLU A 236 -16.77 -7.72 -8.41
N VAL A 237 -17.24 -6.97 -9.40
CA VAL A 237 -18.66 -6.90 -9.76
C VAL A 237 -18.84 -7.54 -11.12
N SER A 238 -19.67 -8.58 -11.18
CA SER A 238 -20.05 -9.24 -12.43
C SER A 238 -21.23 -8.52 -13.08
N PHE A 239 -21.26 -8.54 -14.41
CA PHE A 239 -22.34 -7.95 -15.21
C PHE A 239 -23.12 -9.01 -15.95
N ASP A 240 -23.87 -9.82 -15.20
CA ASP A 240 -24.76 -10.84 -15.78
C ASP A 240 -26.09 -10.25 -16.32
N ARG A 241 -26.36 -8.98 -16.02
CA ARG A 241 -27.57 -8.23 -16.40
C ARG A 241 -27.18 -6.85 -16.92
N THR A 242 -28.08 -6.19 -17.67
CA THR A 242 -27.81 -4.82 -18.16
C THR A 242 -27.87 -3.79 -17.04
N LEU A 243 -28.73 -3.99 -16.05
CA LEU A 243 -28.92 -3.05 -14.96
C LEU A 243 -28.87 -3.74 -13.60
N ALA A 244 -28.15 -3.14 -12.67
CA ALA A 244 -28.24 -3.46 -11.26
C ALA A 244 -28.50 -2.19 -10.47
N VAL A 245 -29.57 -2.15 -9.70
CA VAL A 245 -29.91 -1.01 -8.84
C VAL A 245 -29.85 -1.38 -7.37
N SER A 246 -29.32 -0.47 -6.56
CA SER A 246 -29.13 -0.72 -5.14
C SER A 246 -30.42 -0.66 -4.34
N ASP A 247 -31.35 0.23 -4.73
CA ASP A 247 -32.65 0.37 -4.07
C ASP A 247 -33.64 -0.71 -4.56
N ALA A 248 -34.39 -1.30 -3.64
CA ALA A 248 -35.52 -2.16 -3.99
C ALA A 248 -36.64 -1.33 -4.64
N GLY A 249 -37.07 -1.69 -5.85
CA GLY A 249 -37.93 -0.84 -6.68
C GLY A 249 -37.21 0.39 -7.26
N GLY A 250 -35.88 0.34 -7.34
CA GLY A 250 -35.04 1.42 -7.83
C GLY A 250 -35.12 1.63 -9.35
N TYR A 251 -35.66 0.69 -10.11
CA TYR A 251 -35.89 0.83 -11.55
C TYR A 251 -37.32 1.26 -11.87
N SER A 252 -37.48 2.25 -12.75
CA SER A 252 -38.77 2.58 -13.35
C SER A 252 -38.64 3.12 -14.78
N HIS A 253 -39.67 2.82 -15.59
CA HIS A 253 -39.84 3.38 -16.93
C HIS A 253 -41.23 4.00 -17.08
N SER A 254 -41.31 5.25 -17.54
CA SER A 254 -42.57 5.96 -17.77
C SER A 254 -42.64 6.59 -19.16
N GLY A 255 -42.35 5.79 -20.17
CA GLY A 255 -42.29 6.19 -21.58
C GLY A 255 -42.90 5.16 -22.53
N ASN A 256 -42.21 4.88 -23.62
CA ASN A 256 -42.56 3.83 -24.57
C ASN A 256 -42.38 2.44 -23.93
N SER A 257 -43.48 1.71 -23.69
CA SER A 257 -43.45 0.38 -23.08
C SER A 257 -42.58 -0.64 -23.80
N ASP A 258 -42.33 -0.47 -25.11
CA ASP A 258 -41.43 -1.35 -25.87
C ASP A 258 -39.95 -1.22 -25.45
N ASN A 259 -39.61 -0.17 -24.70
CA ASN A 259 -38.27 0.10 -24.21
C ASN A 259 -38.10 -0.17 -22.70
N GLU A 260 -39.16 -0.60 -22.01
CA GLU A 260 -39.08 -1.02 -20.61
C GLU A 260 -38.27 -2.33 -20.51
N LEU A 261 -37.35 -2.39 -19.55
CA LEU A 261 -36.54 -3.59 -19.32
C LEU A 261 -37.42 -4.73 -18.82
N SER A 262 -37.13 -5.95 -19.28
CA SER A 262 -37.81 -7.13 -18.75
C SER A 262 -37.24 -7.50 -17.38
N GLU A 263 -38.02 -8.18 -16.54
CA GLU A 263 -37.63 -8.60 -15.18
C GLU A 263 -36.34 -9.46 -15.15
N GLY A 264 -35.96 -10.08 -16.27
CA GLY A 264 -34.70 -10.83 -16.43
C GLY A 264 -33.47 -9.96 -16.71
N ASP A 265 -33.67 -8.71 -17.13
CA ASP A 265 -32.60 -7.83 -17.61
C ASP A 265 -32.02 -6.95 -16.49
N TYR A 266 -32.68 -6.89 -15.32
CA TYR A 266 -32.22 -6.08 -14.19
C TYR A 266 -32.32 -6.79 -12.84
N VAL A 267 -31.45 -6.46 -11.87
CA VAL A 267 -31.58 -6.82 -10.44
C VAL A 267 -31.82 -5.57 -9.61
N GLU A 268 -32.54 -5.72 -8.49
CA GLU A 268 -32.79 -4.64 -7.52
C GLU A 268 -32.48 -5.10 -6.09
N GLY A 269 -32.15 -4.15 -5.22
CA GLY A 269 -31.92 -4.42 -3.79
C GLY A 269 -30.57 -5.08 -3.48
N GLU A 270 -29.63 -5.02 -4.42
CA GLU A 270 -28.27 -5.51 -4.25
C GLU A 270 -27.38 -4.44 -3.61
N SER A 271 -26.41 -4.86 -2.80
CA SER A 271 -25.49 -3.92 -2.15
C SER A 271 -24.20 -3.83 -2.95
N PHE A 272 -23.87 -2.63 -3.44
CA PHE A 272 -22.66 -2.38 -4.20
C PHE A 272 -21.73 -1.40 -3.45
N PRO A 273 -20.42 -1.66 -3.36
CA PRO A 273 -19.48 -0.73 -2.71
C PRO A 273 -19.36 0.60 -3.45
N SER A 274 -19.22 1.69 -2.70
CA SER A 274 -18.91 2.99 -3.30
C SER A 274 -17.57 2.95 -4.04
N PRO A 275 -17.48 3.49 -5.28
CA PRO A 275 -16.22 3.60 -6.01
C PRO A 275 -15.33 4.75 -5.49
N GLY A 276 -15.83 5.59 -4.57
CA GLY A 276 -15.12 6.78 -4.09
C GLY A 276 -13.67 6.55 -3.65
N PRO A 277 -13.34 5.54 -2.84
CA PRO A 277 -11.95 5.25 -2.47
C PRO A 277 -11.07 4.87 -3.67
N LEU A 278 -11.59 4.08 -4.62
CA LEU A 278 -10.87 3.75 -5.86
C LEU A 278 -10.62 5.02 -6.69
N ILE A 279 -11.65 5.83 -6.89
CA ILE A 279 -11.56 7.09 -7.64
C ILE A 279 -10.52 8.02 -6.99
N ALA A 280 -10.58 8.22 -5.67
CA ALA A 280 -9.66 9.09 -4.94
C ALA A 280 -8.20 8.64 -5.07
N ASP A 281 -7.93 7.33 -4.97
CA ASP A 281 -6.57 6.79 -5.11
C ASP A 281 -6.04 6.92 -6.54
N GLN A 282 -6.89 6.69 -7.56
CA GLN A 282 -6.51 6.88 -8.97
C GLN A 282 -6.26 8.34 -9.31
N ILE A 283 -7.06 9.26 -8.78
CA ILE A 283 -6.85 10.70 -8.89
C ILE A 283 -5.52 11.10 -8.24
N ALA A 284 -5.21 10.60 -7.04
CA ALA A 284 -3.95 10.90 -6.36
C ALA A 284 -2.73 10.38 -7.15
N ALA A 285 -2.84 9.18 -7.72
CA ALA A 285 -1.80 8.60 -8.58
C ALA A 285 -1.60 9.43 -9.86
N ALA A 286 -2.70 9.77 -10.56
CA ALA A 286 -2.68 10.57 -11.78
C ALA A 286 -2.16 11.99 -11.54
N ALA A 287 -2.47 12.60 -10.39
CA ALA A 287 -1.92 13.90 -10.00
C ALA A 287 -0.40 13.86 -9.81
N ALA A 288 0.16 12.72 -9.39
CA ALA A 288 1.59 12.54 -9.20
C ALA A 288 2.36 12.24 -10.50
N ASP A 289 1.74 11.48 -11.41
CA ASP A 289 2.31 11.10 -12.71
C ASP A 289 1.21 11.01 -13.78
N ASN A 290 1.28 11.89 -14.78
CA ASN A 290 0.33 11.94 -15.89
C ASN A 290 0.99 12.34 -17.22
N ALA A 291 0.26 12.05 -18.28
CA ALA A 291 0.59 12.28 -19.67
C ALA A 291 -0.07 13.56 -20.24
N ASN A 292 -0.61 14.48 -19.43
CA ASN A 292 -1.27 15.69 -19.97
C ASN A 292 -0.38 16.50 -20.90
N GLY A 293 0.95 16.44 -20.72
CA GLY A 293 1.90 17.12 -21.58
C GLY A 293 2.28 16.39 -22.87
N THR A 294 1.76 15.18 -23.11
CA THR A 294 2.10 14.39 -24.31
C THR A 294 1.21 14.75 -25.50
N GLU A 295 -0.04 15.16 -25.23
CA GLU A 295 -1.03 15.51 -26.25
C GLU A 295 -1.35 17.00 -26.22
N SER A 296 -1.22 17.68 -27.37
CA SER A 296 -1.45 19.13 -27.44
C SER A 296 -2.91 19.56 -27.28
N CYS A 297 -3.86 18.63 -27.45
CA CYS A 297 -5.29 18.90 -27.24
C CYS A 297 -5.74 18.66 -25.80
N VAL A 298 -4.86 18.14 -24.92
CA VAL A 298 -5.17 17.96 -23.51
C VAL A 298 -4.79 19.24 -22.75
N THR A 299 -5.79 19.89 -22.18
CA THR A 299 -5.66 21.15 -21.44
C THR A 299 -5.93 20.92 -19.95
N PRO A 300 -5.63 21.89 -19.05
CA PRO A 300 -5.99 21.75 -17.64
C PRO A 300 -7.49 21.61 -17.36
N THR A 301 -8.36 21.94 -18.33
CA THR A 301 -9.83 21.96 -18.19
C THR A 301 -10.52 20.93 -19.09
N GLY A 302 -9.78 19.99 -19.69
CA GLY A 302 -10.37 18.94 -20.52
C GLY A 302 -9.70 18.77 -21.88
N PHE A 303 -10.44 18.20 -22.82
CA PHE A 303 -10.01 17.88 -24.18
C PHE A 303 -10.52 18.95 -25.15
N ASP A 304 -9.59 19.70 -25.75
CA ASP A 304 -9.90 20.84 -26.61
C ASP A 304 -9.33 20.69 -28.02
N GLY A 305 -10.22 20.49 -29.00
CA GLY A 305 -9.85 20.44 -30.42
C GLY A 305 -9.07 19.18 -30.84
N CYS A 306 -9.28 18.04 -30.19
CA CYS A 306 -8.50 16.82 -30.41
C CYS A 306 -8.61 16.27 -31.84
N GLU A 307 -9.80 16.28 -32.47
CA GLU A 307 -9.97 15.87 -33.87
C GLU A 307 -9.11 16.71 -34.84
N THR A 308 -8.87 17.98 -34.51
CA THR A 308 -8.19 18.95 -35.40
C THR A 308 -6.71 19.13 -35.12
N THR A 309 -6.19 18.47 -34.09
CA THR A 309 -4.83 18.68 -33.57
C THR A 309 -4.04 17.38 -33.56
N GLY A 310 -2.74 17.43 -33.90
CA GLY A 310 -1.87 16.26 -33.78
C GLY A 310 -2.24 15.10 -34.72
N SER A 311 -2.35 13.88 -34.17
CA SER A 311 -2.82 12.69 -34.88
C SER A 311 -4.33 12.68 -35.14
N GLY A 312 -5.09 13.61 -34.52
CA GLY A 312 -6.55 13.54 -34.47
C GLY A 312 -7.08 12.60 -33.38
N THR A 313 -6.20 12.00 -32.58
CA THR A 313 -6.52 11.00 -31.54
C THR A 313 -5.74 11.28 -30.26
N VAL A 314 -6.20 10.72 -29.15
CA VAL A 314 -5.50 10.71 -27.86
C VAL A 314 -5.00 9.29 -27.60
N GLY A 315 -3.67 9.13 -27.48
CA GLY A 315 -3.04 7.82 -27.32
C GLY A 315 -3.04 7.27 -25.89
N SER A 316 -2.39 6.11 -25.70
CA SER A 316 -2.24 5.47 -24.39
C SER A 316 -1.58 6.37 -23.34
N GLY A 317 -2.12 6.43 -22.13
CA GLY A 317 -1.59 7.27 -21.06
C GLY A 317 -2.58 7.54 -19.93
N VAL A 318 -2.11 8.25 -18.91
CA VAL A 318 -2.94 8.71 -17.78
C VAL A 318 -3.18 10.20 -17.93
N TYR A 319 -4.42 10.63 -18.09
CA TYR A 319 -4.81 12.02 -18.22
C TYR A 319 -5.55 12.48 -16.97
N TYR A 320 -5.06 13.56 -16.35
CA TYR A 320 -5.51 14.05 -15.05
C TYR A 320 -6.12 15.45 -15.12
N PHE A 321 -7.29 15.64 -14.53
CA PHE A 321 -7.94 16.94 -14.40
C PHE A 321 -8.25 17.19 -12.93
N GLY A 322 -7.65 18.23 -12.33
CA GLY A 322 -7.78 18.54 -10.90
C GLY A 322 -9.05 19.27 -10.50
N GLY A 323 -10.05 19.25 -11.38
CA GLY A 323 -11.36 19.89 -11.26
C GLY A 323 -12.22 19.39 -12.41
N ASP A 324 -13.24 20.17 -12.76
CA ASP A 324 -14.13 19.82 -13.88
C ASP A 324 -13.36 19.77 -15.21
N ALA A 325 -13.76 18.83 -16.07
CA ALA A 325 -13.17 18.62 -17.38
C ALA A 325 -14.25 18.59 -18.45
N GLU A 326 -14.02 19.25 -19.57
CA GLU A 326 -14.96 19.35 -20.69
C GLU A 326 -14.35 18.77 -21.98
N VAL A 327 -15.19 18.14 -22.80
CA VAL A 327 -14.87 17.82 -24.20
C VAL A 327 -15.50 18.88 -25.08
N THR A 328 -14.70 19.69 -25.79
CA THR A 328 -15.20 20.84 -26.59
C THR A 328 -15.34 20.55 -28.08
N SER A 329 -14.86 19.39 -28.54
CA SER A 329 -14.96 18.88 -29.90
C SER A 329 -14.95 17.35 -29.89
N ASP A 330 -15.30 16.71 -31.00
CA ASP A 330 -15.19 15.26 -31.13
C ASP A 330 -13.81 14.74 -30.69
N LEU A 331 -13.83 13.61 -30.00
CA LEU A 331 -12.69 13.01 -29.33
C LEU A 331 -12.58 11.53 -29.70
N THR A 332 -11.41 11.12 -30.17
CA THR A 332 -11.10 9.72 -30.44
C THR A 332 -9.93 9.28 -29.58
N PHE A 333 -10.15 8.23 -28.79
CA PHE A 333 -9.10 7.55 -28.04
C PHE A 333 -8.53 6.40 -28.89
N ASP A 334 -7.21 6.40 -29.09
CA ASP A 334 -6.48 5.34 -29.77
C ASP A 334 -5.80 4.44 -28.74
N THR A 335 -6.31 3.22 -28.61
CA THR A 335 -5.80 2.26 -27.62
C THR A 335 -4.87 1.21 -28.22
N ALA A 336 -4.28 1.45 -29.40
CA ALA A 336 -3.36 0.50 -30.05
C ALA A 336 -2.12 0.18 -29.20
N ASP A 337 -1.56 1.20 -28.52
CA ASP A 337 -0.28 1.09 -27.80
C ASP A 337 -0.43 0.79 -26.29
N GLY A 338 -1.64 0.85 -25.74
CA GLY A 338 -1.90 0.58 -24.32
C GLY A 338 -3.24 1.11 -23.83
N ASP A 339 -3.49 0.93 -22.54
CA ASP A 339 -4.68 1.46 -21.86
C ASP A 339 -4.63 2.99 -21.74
N ILE A 340 -5.81 3.59 -21.64
CA ILE A 340 -5.99 5.02 -21.37
C ILE A 340 -6.77 5.18 -20.06
N VAL A 341 -6.29 6.06 -19.21
CA VAL A 341 -6.95 6.43 -17.95
C VAL A 341 -7.31 7.91 -17.99
N VAL A 342 -8.55 8.24 -17.68
CA VAL A 342 -9.04 9.62 -17.54
C VAL A 342 -9.48 9.82 -16.09
N ALA A 343 -8.71 10.59 -15.31
CA ALA A 343 -8.97 10.85 -13.91
C ALA A 343 -9.42 12.31 -13.70
N VAL A 344 -10.65 12.52 -13.24
CA VAL A 344 -11.30 13.83 -13.11
C VAL A 344 -11.70 14.04 -11.64
N ASP A 345 -11.08 15.01 -10.98
CA ASP A 345 -11.42 15.45 -9.61
C ASP A 345 -12.54 16.51 -9.61
N GLY A 346 -13.61 16.21 -10.34
CA GLY A 346 -14.73 17.09 -10.60
C GLY A 346 -15.75 16.42 -11.53
N ASP A 347 -16.57 17.23 -12.18
CA ASP A 347 -17.53 16.77 -13.20
C ASP A 347 -16.83 16.58 -14.55
N PHE A 348 -17.24 15.55 -15.31
CA PHE A 348 -16.78 15.33 -16.68
C PHE A 348 -17.91 15.57 -17.67
N ASP A 349 -17.84 16.69 -18.39
CA ASP A 349 -18.87 17.11 -19.35
C ASP A 349 -18.43 16.80 -20.78
N ILE A 350 -19.13 15.87 -21.43
CA ILE A 350 -18.91 15.54 -22.85
C ILE A 350 -19.61 16.55 -23.77
N GLY A 351 -20.60 17.29 -23.25
CA GLY A 351 -21.43 18.17 -24.05
C GLY A 351 -22.19 17.41 -25.15
N ASP A 352 -22.20 17.97 -26.35
CA ASP A 352 -22.86 17.45 -27.56
C ASP A 352 -21.84 16.84 -28.55
N ASN A 353 -20.65 16.46 -28.06
CA ASN A 353 -19.54 15.98 -28.88
C ASN A 353 -19.44 14.45 -28.86
N ASP A 354 -19.01 13.87 -29.97
CA ASP A 354 -18.83 12.42 -30.06
C ASP A 354 -17.53 11.99 -29.38
N VAL A 355 -17.58 10.86 -28.68
CA VAL A 355 -16.39 10.23 -28.07
C VAL A 355 -16.29 8.79 -28.58
N ALA A 356 -15.21 8.47 -29.27
CA ALA A 356 -14.99 7.14 -29.81
C ALA A 356 -13.76 6.47 -29.17
N VAL A 357 -13.91 5.22 -28.75
CA VAL A 357 -12.79 4.36 -28.38
C VAL A 357 -12.49 3.45 -29.56
N GLU A 358 -11.38 3.72 -30.23
CA GLU A 358 -10.98 3.04 -31.45
C GLU A 358 -9.63 2.33 -31.29
N ASP A 359 -9.37 1.43 -32.25
CA ASP A 359 -8.13 0.69 -32.43
C ASP A 359 -7.68 -0.17 -31.23
N GLY A 360 -6.96 -1.25 -31.48
CA GLY A 360 -6.43 -2.12 -30.41
C GLY A 360 -7.47 -2.96 -29.64
N THR A 361 -7.06 -3.50 -28.50
CA THR A 361 -7.87 -4.34 -27.58
C THR A 361 -7.80 -3.86 -26.14
N ASN A 362 -7.17 -2.71 -25.91
CA ASN A 362 -6.97 -2.12 -24.59
C ASN A 362 -8.17 -1.25 -24.22
N ASN A 363 -8.21 -0.80 -22.97
CA ASN A 363 -9.37 -0.17 -22.38
C ASN A 363 -9.17 1.34 -22.22
N VAL A 364 -10.29 2.07 -22.21
CA VAL A 364 -10.37 3.42 -21.65
C VAL A 364 -11.14 3.35 -20.33
N THR A 365 -10.51 3.80 -19.25
CA THR A 365 -11.09 3.79 -17.91
C THR A 365 -11.19 5.21 -17.35
N TYR A 366 -12.39 5.59 -16.91
CA TYR A 366 -12.68 6.91 -16.36
C TYR A 366 -12.89 6.80 -14.86
N TYR A 367 -12.21 7.67 -14.09
CA TYR A 367 -12.38 7.84 -12.65
C TYR A 367 -12.89 9.26 -12.39
N ILE A 368 -14.19 9.40 -12.15
CA ILE A 368 -14.89 10.70 -12.09
C ILE A 368 -15.41 10.91 -10.66
N ASN A 369 -14.83 11.89 -9.95
CA ASN A 369 -15.22 12.21 -8.57
C ASN A 369 -16.57 12.95 -8.49
N GLY A 370 -16.98 13.62 -9.57
CA GLY A 370 -18.28 14.26 -9.75
C GLY A 370 -19.24 13.44 -10.60
N SER A 371 -20.01 14.13 -11.44
CA SER A 371 -20.97 13.56 -12.40
C SER A 371 -20.39 13.42 -13.81
N LEU A 372 -20.95 12.48 -14.58
CA LEU A 372 -20.71 12.33 -16.02
C LEU A 372 -21.87 12.95 -16.79
N ASP A 373 -21.62 14.07 -17.45
CA ASP A 373 -22.66 14.85 -18.12
C ASP A 373 -22.57 14.72 -19.64
N MET A 374 -23.74 14.60 -20.26
CA MET A 374 -23.92 14.52 -21.71
C MET A 374 -25.15 15.35 -22.07
N GLN A 375 -25.03 16.25 -23.03
CA GLN A 375 -26.09 17.17 -23.44
C GLN A 375 -26.33 17.08 -24.95
N GLY A 376 -27.57 17.20 -25.41
CA GLY A 376 -27.88 17.05 -26.83
C GLY A 376 -27.90 15.59 -27.26
N SER A 377 -27.13 15.21 -28.27
CA SER A 377 -27.11 13.86 -28.86
C SER A 377 -25.69 13.33 -29.12
N PRO A 378 -24.76 13.40 -28.16
CA PRO A 378 -23.42 12.85 -28.32
C PRO A 378 -23.49 11.33 -28.48
N ASN A 379 -22.54 10.78 -29.22
CA ASN A 379 -22.34 9.36 -29.36
C ASN A 379 -21.02 8.92 -28.70
N VAL A 380 -21.12 8.34 -27.51
CA VAL A 380 -20.00 7.70 -26.81
C VAL A 380 -19.98 6.22 -27.19
N SER A 381 -19.04 5.84 -28.06
CA SER A 381 -19.06 4.54 -28.75
C SER A 381 -17.76 3.75 -28.59
N VAL A 382 -17.90 2.42 -28.61
CA VAL A 382 -16.79 1.47 -28.52
C VAL A 382 -17.17 0.17 -29.22
N ASP A 383 -16.20 -0.54 -29.79
CA ASP A 383 -16.45 -1.80 -30.50
C ASP A 383 -16.90 -2.97 -29.57
N SER A 384 -16.52 -2.90 -28.29
CA SER A 384 -16.99 -3.77 -27.22
C SER A 384 -17.17 -2.97 -25.94
N ALA A 385 -18.38 -2.98 -25.36
CA ALA A 385 -18.66 -2.25 -24.13
C ALA A 385 -17.70 -2.59 -22.97
N SER A 386 -17.07 -3.77 -22.99
CA SER A 386 -16.08 -4.16 -21.97
C SER A 386 -14.82 -3.29 -21.93
N ARG A 387 -14.56 -2.51 -22.99
CA ARG A 387 -13.35 -1.67 -23.13
C ARG A 387 -13.56 -0.23 -22.69
N ASN A 388 -14.77 0.18 -22.35
CA ASN A 388 -15.11 1.54 -22.00
C ASN A 388 -15.75 1.54 -20.61
N VAL A 389 -14.98 1.87 -19.57
CA VAL A 389 -15.37 1.65 -18.16
C VAL A 389 -15.39 2.95 -17.38
N PHE A 390 -16.54 3.32 -16.83
CA PHE A 390 -16.75 4.55 -16.06
C PHE A 390 -16.98 4.23 -14.59
N TYR A 391 -16.10 4.70 -13.72
CA TYR A 391 -16.32 4.75 -12.28
C TYR A 391 -16.76 6.17 -11.93
N VAL A 392 -18.00 6.33 -11.49
CA VAL A 392 -18.61 7.64 -11.24
C VAL A 392 -19.12 7.71 -9.81
N ASN A 393 -18.69 8.73 -9.07
CA ASN A 393 -19.12 8.90 -7.68
C ASN A 393 -20.46 9.67 -7.57
N GLY A 394 -20.68 10.64 -8.46
CA GLY A 394 -21.94 11.37 -8.65
C GLY A 394 -22.94 10.59 -9.51
N GLY A 395 -23.64 11.29 -10.41
CA GLY A 395 -24.58 10.70 -11.35
C GLY A 395 -24.04 10.64 -12.77
N PHE A 396 -24.80 10.03 -13.68
CA PHE A 396 -24.58 10.22 -15.11
C PHE A 396 -25.88 10.65 -15.77
N LEU A 397 -25.79 11.44 -16.85
CA LEU A 397 -26.94 12.11 -17.49
C LEU A 397 -27.66 13.11 -16.57
N ASP A 398 -26.99 13.57 -15.50
CA ASP A 398 -27.54 14.59 -14.61
C ASP A 398 -27.67 15.91 -15.38
N GLY A 399 -28.75 16.65 -15.15
CA GLY A 399 -28.97 17.91 -15.89
C GLY A 399 -29.34 17.79 -17.38
N SER A 400 -29.58 16.59 -17.93
CA SER A 400 -30.14 16.44 -19.29
C SER A 400 -31.54 17.07 -19.34
N GLY A 401 -31.62 18.33 -19.75
CA GLY A 401 -32.84 19.12 -19.88
C GLY A 401 -33.76 18.55 -20.96
N GLY A 402 -34.43 17.44 -20.68
CA GLY A 402 -35.65 16.96 -21.35
C GLY A 402 -35.57 16.49 -22.81
N ASP A 403 -34.62 16.96 -23.62
CA ASP A 403 -34.76 16.88 -25.09
C ASP A 403 -33.63 16.14 -25.83
N GLY A 404 -32.59 15.67 -25.12
CA GLY A 404 -31.44 14.98 -25.72
C GLY A 404 -31.65 13.50 -26.05
N SER A 405 -30.85 12.96 -26.98
CA SER A 405 -30.77 11.53 -27.30
C SER A 405 -29.31 11.03 -27.31
N PRO A 406 -28.59 11.14 -26.19
CA PRO A 406 -27.20 10.66 -26.11
C PRO A 406 -27.15 9.14 -26.25
N THR A 407 -26.07 8.64 -26.84
CA THR A 407 -25.74 7.21 -26.87
C THR A 407 -24.51 6.97 -26.02
N LEU A 408 -24.55 5.96 -25.16
CA LEU A 408 -23.42 5.54 -24.33
C LEU A 408 -23.25 4.02 -24.42
N GLU A 409 -22.11 3.59 -24.95
CA GLU A 409 -21.69 2.19 -25.02
C GLU A 409 -20.55 1.94 -24.02
N GLY A 410 -20.77 1.10 -23.01
CA GLY A 410 -19.77 0.84 -21.96
C GLY A 410 -20.32 0.23 -20.66
N ILE A 411 -19.45 0.18 -19.66
CA ILE A 411 -19.80 -0.16 -18.27
C ILE A 411 -19.83 1.12 -17.45
N VAL A 412 -20.94 1.41 -16.76
CA VAL A 412 -21.01 2.52 -15.81
C VAL A 412 -21.25 1.98 -14.41
N TYR A 413 -20.28 2.21 -13.52
CA TYR A 413 -20.34 1.84 -12.12
C TYR A 413 -20.53 3.10 -11.26
N ALA A 414 -21.78 3.37 -10.90
CA ALA A 414 -22.21 4.53 -10.14
C ALA A 414 -23.23 4.15 -9.03
N PRO A 415 -22.91 3.21 -8.12
CA PRO A 415 -23.88 2.64 -7.16
C PRO A 415 -24.45 3.66 -6.17
N ASN A 416 -23.88 4.86 -6.06
CA ASN A 416 -24.39 5.94 -5.21
C ASN A 416 -25.39 6.85 -5.96
N ALA A 417 -25.52 6.69 -7.29
CA ALA A 417 -26.22 7.61 -8.18
C ALA A 417 -27.72 7.36 -8.26
N ASP A 418 -28.52 8.40 -8.02
CA ASP A 418 -29.91 8.43 -8.42
C ASP A 418 -30.00 9.00 -9.85
N VAL A 419 -30.24 8.15 -10.84
CA VAL A 419 -30.23 8.54 -12.25
C VAL A 419 -31.65 8.75 -12.74
N GLU A 420 -32.00 9.99 -13.10
CA GLU A 420 -33.27 10.32 -13.73
C GLU A 420 -33.03 10.94 -15.11
N THR A 421 -33.59 10.34 -16.16
CA THR A 421 -33.52 10.87 -17.51
C THR A 421 -34.90 11.16 -18.08
N ASN A 422 -35.08 12.38 -18.58
CA ASN A 422 -36.30 12.84 -19.23
C ASN A 422 -36.20 12.78 -20.77
N GLY A 423 -34.99 12.60 -21.31
CA GLY A 423 -34.71 12.52 -22.74
C GLY A 423 -34.92 11.12 -23.33
N ASN A 424 -34.23 10.84 -24.43
CA ASN A 424 -34.29 9.56 -25.13
C ASN A 424 -32.90 8.90 -25.27
N PRO A 425 -32.17 8.69 -24.16
CA PRO A 425 -30.83 8.11 -24.22
C PRO A 425 -30.87 6.67 -24.72
N THR A 426 -29.81 6.24 -25.40
CA THR A 426 -29.54 4.82 -25.70
C THR A 426 -28.33 4.37 -24.91
N LEU A 427 -28.56 3.51 -23.91
CA LEU A 427 -27.55 2.98 -23.02
C LEU A 427 -27.28 1.53 -23.40
N ARG A 428 -26.05 1.20 -23.81
CA ARG A 428 -25.67 -0.16 -24.21
C ARG A 428 -24.50 -0.66 -23.39
N GLY A 429 -24.69 -1.79 -22.72
CA GLY A 429 -23.68 -2.40 -21.87
C GLY A 429 -24.25 -2.76 -20.51
N ALA A 430 -23.54 -2.38 -19.45
CA ALA A 430 -23.94 -2.70 -18.09
C ALA A 430 -23.81 -1.52 -17.12
N PHE A 431 -24.83 -1.33 -16.31
CA PHE A 431 -25.02 -0.15 -15.48
C PHE A 431 -25.30 -0.57 -14.05
N VAL A 432 -24.53 -0.06 -13.10
CA VAL A 432 -24.76 -0.22 -11.66
C VAL A 432 -25.08 1.15 -11.09
N THR A 433 -26.28 1.33 -10.54
CA THR A 433 -26.72 2.60 -9.96
C THR A 433 -27.40 2.41 -8.60
N LYS A 434 -27.73 3.52 -7.92
CA LYS A 434 -28.62 3.43 -6.76
C LYS A 434 -30.06 3.26 -7.21
N SER A 435 -30.49 4.09 -8.14
CA SER A 435 -31.79 4.03 -8.82
C SER A 435 -31.66 4.46 -10.28
N LEU A 436 -32.58 4.02 -11.14
CA LEU A 436 -32.68 4.44 -12.54
C LEU A 436 -34.15 4.67 -12.90
N SER A 437 -34.50 5.94 -13.16
CA SER A 437 -35.80 6.36 -13.65
C SER A 437 -35.68 6.89 -15.08
N THR A 438 -36.39 6.25 -15.99
CA THR A 438 -36.35 6.58 -17.42
C THR A 438 -37.72 7.02 -17.92
N LYS A 439 -37.74 7.98 -18.85
CA LYS A 439 -38.98 8.44 -19.53
C LYS A 439 -38.81 8.41 -21.06
N GLY A 440 -39.83 8.87 -21.77
CA GLY A 440 -39.75 9.09 -23.21
C GLY A 440 -39.47 7.81 -24.00
N LYS A 441 -38.43 7.82 -24.82
CA LYS A 441 -37.94 6.68 -25.61
C LYS A 441 -36.55 6.23 -25.17
N ALA A 442 -36.17 6.51 -23.92
CA ALA A 442 -34.95 5.97 -23.33
C ALA A 442 -34.89 4.45 -23.57
N LYS A 443 -33.71 3.93 -23.89
CA LYS A 443 -33.46 2.52 -24.16
C LYS A 443 -32.23 2.06 -23.39
N VAL A 444 -32.34 0.91 -22.74
CA VAL A 444 -31.23 0.26 -22.05
C VAL A 444 -31.09 -1.15 -22.63
N GLU A 445 -29.91 -1.50 -23.11
CA GLU A 445 -29.65 -2.78 -23.78
C GLU A 445 -28.39 -3.44 -23.21
N TYR A 446 -28.46 -4.74 -22.99
CA TYR A 446 -27.28 -5.52 -22.64
C TYR A 446 -26.35 -5.69 -23.84
N ASP A 447 -25.04 -5.52 -23.62
CA ASP A 447 -24.01 -5.93 -24.58
C ASP A 447 -23.52 -7.34 -24.20
N GLU A 448 -23.75 -8.32 -25.07
CA GLU A 448 -23.34 -9.72 -24.86
C GLU A 448 -21.82 -9.90 -24.72
N SER A 449 -21.01 -8.93 -25.14
CA SER A 449 -19.55 -8.95 -24.90
C SER A 449 -19.18 -8.81 -23.42
N LEU A 450 -20.12 -8.39 -22.57
CA LEU A 450 -19.97 -8.28 -21.11
C LEU A 450 -20.22 -9.59 -20.36
N ARG A 451 -20.68 -10.64 -21.06
CA ARG A 451 -21.04 -11.89 -20.40
C ARG A 451 -19.83 -12.56 -19.74
N GLY A 452 -19.93 -12.77 -18.43
CA GLY A 452 -18.83 -13.31 -17.62
C GLY A 452 -17.65 -12.36 -17.46
N LYS A 453 -17.85 -11.07 -17.73
CA LYS A 453 -16.90 -10.01 -17.38
C LYS A 453 -17.16 -9.52 -15.97
N GLU A 454 -16.07 -9.23 -15.29
CA GLU A 454 -16.03 -8.64 -13.97
C GLU A 454 -15.19 -7.37 -14.05
N ILE A 455 -15.61 -6.32 -13.35
CA ILE A 455 -14.73 -5.19 -13.07
C ILE A 455 -14.37 -5.17 -11.60
N ARG A 456 -13.19 -4.63 -11.32
CA ARG A 456 -12.67 -4.49 -9.97
C ARG A 456 -13.06 -3.14 -9.38
N ILE A 457 -13.72 -3.12 -8.23
CA ILE A 457 -14.20 -1.90 -7.56
C ILE A 457 -13.28 -1.48 -6.40
N THR A 458 -12.51 -2.40 -5.85
CA THR A 458 -11.53 -2.11 -4.79
C THR A 458 -10.21 -2.83 -5.05
N GLY A 459 -9.13 -2.35 -4.44
CA GLY A 459 -7.81 -2.94 -4.56
C GLY A 459 -7.21 -2.78 -5.96
N GLY A 460 -7.67 -1.83 -6.78
CA GLY A 460 -7.14 -1.56 -8.13
C GLY A 460 -5.65 -1.19 -8.15
N ALA A 461 -5.12 -0.83 -9.33
CA ALA A 461 -3.72 -0.42 -9.46
C ALA A 461 -3.37 0.68 -8.44
N GLY A 462 -2.29 0.50 -7.65
CA GLY A 462 -1.92 1.43 -6.58
C GLY A 462 -2.60 1.20 -5.21
N GLN A 463 -3.62 0.34 -5.11
CA GLN A 463 -4.33 0.04 -3.86
C GLN A 463 -3.91 -1.28 -3.19
N ASN A 464 -2.95 -1.99 -3.78
CA ASN A 464 -2.27 -3.15 -3.19
C ASN A 464 -3.23 -4.29 -2.83
N PRO A 465 -3.70 -5.01 -3.87
CA PRO A 465 -4.60 -6.14 -3.76
C PRO A 465 -4.27 -7.15 -2.66
N LEU A 466 -5.25 -7.64 -1.92
CA LEU A 466 -5.05 -8.83 -1.10
C LEU A 466 -6.23 -9.79 -1.15
N THR A 467 -6.03 -10.93 -1.78
CA THR A 467 -7.03 -11.99 -1.93
C THR A 467 -6.80 -13.11 -0.91
N TYR A 468 -5.55 -13.38 -0.55
CA TYR A 468 -5.21 -14.48 0.37
C TYR A 468 -4.38 -13.98 1.56
N LEU A 469 -4.86 -14.24 2.77
CA LEU A 469 -4.18 -13.90 4.03
C LEU A 469 -3.83 -15.16 4.80
N HIS A 470 -2.54 -15.38 5.00
CA HIS A 470 -1.98 -16.44 5.82
C HIS A 470 -1.17 -15.84 6.96
N VAL A 471 -1.74 -15.86 8.18
CA VAL A 471 -1.05 -15.45 9.40
C VAL A 471 -0.76 -16.71 10.23
N SER A 472 0.43 -16.76 10.83
CA SER A 472 0.78 -17.82 11.77
C SER A 472 1.59 -17.24 12.92
N GLU A 473 1.41 -17.75 14.13
CA GLU A 473 2.27 -17.43 15.27
C GLU A 473 3.27 -18.56 15.51
N ASN A 474 4.54 -18.20 15.68
CA ASN A 474 5.61 -19.12 16.02
C ASN A 474 6.28 -18.66 17.31
N VAL A 475 6.06 -19.41 18.40
CA VAL A 475 6.65 -19.12 19.71
C VAL A 475 8.03 -19.78 19.81
N VAL A 476 9.02 -18.97 20.13
CA VAL A 476 10.42 -19.34 20.22
C VAL A 476 10.95 -19.00 21.59
N GLU A 477 11.39 -20.03 22.32
CA GLU A 477 11.98 -19.90 23.66
C GLU A 477 13.49 -19.75 23.56
N VAL A 478 14.02 -18.71 24.18
CA VAL A 478 15.46 -18.41 24.27
C VAL A 478 15.94 -18.77 25.66
N ASP A 479 16.89 -19.72 25.72
CA ASP A 479 17.48 -20.25 26.94
C ASP A 479 18.99 -20.00 26.91
N PHE A 480 19.47 -19.13 27.79
CA PHE A 480 20.88 -18.71 27.83
C PHE A 480 21.71 -19.67 28.68
N ASP A 481 22.97 -19.88 28.30
CA ASP A 481 23.91 -20.66 29.09
C ASP A 481 24.23 -19.94 30.42
N ARG A 482 24.43 -20.70 31.49
CA ARG A 482 24.76 -20.20 32.84
C ARG A 482 26.23 -20.03 33.12
#